data_AF-A0A0H3KC51-F1
#
_entry.id   AF-A0A0H3KC51-F1
#
_cell.length_a   1.000
_cell.length_b   1.000
_cell.length_c   1.000
_cell.angle_alpha   90.00
_cell.angle_beta   90.00
_cell.angle_gamma   90.00
#
_symmetry.space_group_name_H-M   'P 1'
#
loop_
_entity.id
_entity.type
_entity.pdbx_description
1 polymer ?
#
loop_
_entity_poly.entity_id
_entity_poly.type
_entity_poly.pdbx_seq_one_letter_code
_entity_poly.pdbx_strand_id
1 'polypeptide(L)'
;MGVPILPTISTTCIVISAILIAIGWRLIWKREINKHKNVMLAAAVFALTFFLIYASRTIFIGNTAFGGPASIKKYYTIFLFFHINLATIGGILGLVQIITAFKDKYNVHRKFGPFASVIWFCTAITGVAVYLLLYVLYPGGETTSLIKATFGH
;
A
#
# COMPACT_ATOMS: atom_id res chain seq x y z
N MET A 1 19.43 -16.89 -0.46
CA MET A 1 18.25 -16.62 -1.32
C MET A 1 18.12 -15.11 -1.45
N GLY A 2 18.14 -14.56 -2.67
CA GLY A 2 18.04 -13.12 -2.89
C GLY A 2 16.61 -12.61 -2.67
N VAL A 3 16.47 -11.39 -2.17
CA VAL A 3 15.17 -10.73 -1.99
C VAL A 3 14.54 -10.48 -3.37
N PRO A 4 13.25 -10.82 -3.59
CA PRO A 4 12.64 -10.65 -4.91
C PRO A 4 12.57 -9.19 -5.34
N ILE A 5 13.10 -8.90 -6.53
CA ILE A 5 13.26 -7.53 -7.05
C ILE A 5 11.91 -6.81 -7.18
N LEU A 6 10.90 -7.46 -7.79
CA LEU A 6 9.59 -6.84 -8.04
C LEU A 6 8.84 -6.45 -6.75
N PRO A 7 8.67 -7.36 -5.76
CA PRO A 7 8.15 -6.98 -4.45
C PRO A 7 8.96 -5.88 -3.77
N THR A 8 10.28 -5.91 -3.85
CA THR A 8 11.15 -4.90 -3.23
C THR A 8 10.91 -3.51 -3.81
N ILE A 9 10.85 -3.40 -5.14
CA ILE A 9 10.56 -2.14 -5.84
C ILE A 9 9.16 -1.66 -5.49
N SER A 10 8.16 -2.55 -5.55
CA SER A 10 6.77 -2.25 -5.20
C SER A 10 6.65 -1.71 -3.77
N THR A 11 7.24 -2.39 -2.78
CA THR A 11 7.26 -1.93 -1.38
C THR A 11 8.02 -0.62 -1.21
N THR A 12 9.10 -0.40 -1.96
CA THR A 12 9.82 0.88 -1.93
C THR A 12 8.94 2.03 -2.45
N CYS A 13 8.17 1.81 -3.51
CA CYS A 13 7.23 2.80 -4.03
C CYS A 13 6.18 3.20 -2.98
N ILE A 14 5.59 2.24 -2.24
CA ILE A 14 4.58 2.59 -1.23
C ILE A 14 5.19 3.34 -0.04
N VAL A 15 6.43 3.02 0.36
CA VAL A 15 7.17 3.76 1.39
C VAL A 15 7.44 5.20 0.95
N ILE A 16 7.93 5.40 -0.28
CA ILE A 16 8.14 6.75 -0.83
C ILE A 16 6.81 7.51 -0.89
N SER A 17 5.73 6.88 -1.36
CA SER A 17 4.39 7.47 -1.39
C SER A 17 3.94 7.95 0.00
N ALA A 18 4.11 7.11 1.03
CA ALA A 18 3.77 7.45 2.40
C ALA A 18 4.60 8.65 2.91
N ILE A 19 5.91 8.66 2.68
CA ILE A 19 6.78 9.80 3.05
C ILE A 19 6.30 11.09 2.37
N LEU A 20 5.96 11.04 1.09
CA LEU A 20 5.44 12.19 0.36
C LEU A 20 4.08 12.66 0.93
N ILE A 21 3.20 11.75 1.35
CA ILE A 21 1.96 12.10 2.05
C ILE A 21 2.24 12.85 3.36
N ALA A 22 3.21 12.37 4.16
CA ALA A 22 3.62 13.05 5.39
C ALA A 22 4.18 14.46 5.10
N ILE A 23 4.99 14.61 4.05
CA ILE A 23 5.49 15.92 3.61
C ILE A 23 4.32 16.82 3.17
N GLY A 24 3.36 16.31 2.40
CA GLY A 24 2.20 17.08 1.96
C GLY A 24 1.29 17.50 3.11
N TRP A 25 1.19 16.71 4.18
CA TRP A 25 0.53 17.09 5.43
C TRP A 25 1.20 18.32 6.07
N ARG A 26 2.53 18.32 6.15
CA ARG A 26 3.30 19.48 6.65
C ARG A 26 3.10 20.71 5.76
N LEU A 27 3.06 20.53 4.44
CA LEU A 27 2.85 21.63 3.48
C LEU A 27 1.46 22.25 3.60
N ILE A 28 0.41 21.43 3.73
CA ILE A 28 -0.95 21.96 3.88
C ILE A 28 -1.15 22.64 5.24
N TRP A 29 -0.50 22.14 6.30
CA TRP A 29 -0.46 22.82 7.59
C TRP A 29 0.11 24.24 7.47
N LYS A 30 1.17 24.41 6.68
CA LYS A 30 1.77 25.72 6.37
C LYS A 30 0.99 26.53 5.33
N ARG A 31 -0.16 26.04 4.85
CA ARG A 31 -0.98 26.64 3.78
C ARG A 31 -0.25 26.80 2.44
N GLU A 32 0.78 25.99 2.19
CA GLU A 32 1.54 25.96 0.95
C GLU A 32 0.82 25.08 -0.11
N ILE A 33 -0.35 25.54 -0.58
CA ILE A 33 -1.30 24.73 -1.36
C ILE A 33 -0.69 24.20 -2.67
N ASN A 34 0.05 25.03 -3.41
CA ASN A 34 0.67 24.63 -4.67
C ASN A 34 1.71 23.52 -4.46
N LYS A 35 2.54 23.65 -3.42
CA LYS A 35 3.53 22.63 -3.07
C LYS A 35 2.84 21.35 -2.60
N HIS A 36 1.80 21.46 -1.77
CA HIS A 36 0.99 20.32 -1.34
C HIS A 36 0.45 19.56 -2.55
N LYS A 37 -0.17 20.24 -3.52
CA LYS A 37 -0.71 19.63 -4.74
C LYS A 37 0.36 18.85 -5.51
N ASN A 38 1.52 19.47 -5.75
CA ASN A 38 2.62 18.82 -6.49
C ASN A 38 3.15 17.57 -5.76
N VAL A 39 3.32 17.65 -4.44
CA VAL A 39 3.77 16.51 -3.63
C VAL A 39 2.71 15.40 -3.56
N MET A 40 1.42 15.73 -3.48
CA MET A 40 0.34 14.73 -3.52
C MET A 40 0.26 14.03 -4.87
N LEU A 41 0.48 14.73 -5.98
CA LEU A 41 0.54 14.11 -7.30
C LEU A 41 1.74 13.16 -7.41
N ALA A 42 2.91 13.56 -6.91
CA ALA A 42 4.07 12.66 -6.86
C ALA A 42 3.76 11.41 -6.00
N ALA A 43 3.15 11.58 -4.83
CA ALA A 43 2.73 10.46 -3.98
C ALA A 43 1.77 9.51 -4.70
N ALA A 44 0.82 10.07 -5.47
CA ALA A 44 -0.14 9.31 -6.27
C ALA A 44 0.54 8.54 -7.41
N VAL A 45 1.56 9.11 -8.06
CA VAL A 45 2.35 8.41 -9.07
C VAL A 45 3.04 7.19 -8.47
N PHE A 46 3.72 7.33 -7.32
CA PHE A 46 4.35 6.19 -6.64
C PHE A 46 3.33 5.13 -6.21
N ALA A 47 2.16 5.54 -5.70
CA ALA A 47 1.08 4.62 -5.35
C ALA A 47 0.54 3.85 -6.58
N LEU A 48 0.38 4.55 -7.72
CA LEU A 48 -0.03 3.93 -8.97
C LEU A 48 1.02 2.95 -9.48
N THR A 49 2.30 3.31 -9.45
CA THR A 49 3.40 2.42 -9.82
C THR A 49 3.42 1.16 -8.95
N PHE A 50 3.22 1.30 -7.63
CA PHE A 50 3.05 0.16 -6.72
C PHE A 50 1.91 -0.75 -7.21
N PHE A 51 0.73 -0.19 -7.49
CA PHE A 51 -0.46 -0.93 -7.87
C PHE A 51 -0.26 -1.67 -9.21
N LEU A 52 0.35 -1.01 -10.20
CA LEU A 52 0.66 -1.62 -11.50
C LEU A 52 1.59 -2.81 -11.33
N ILE A 53 2.69 -2.66 -10.59
CA ILE A 53 3.64 -3.75 -10.33
C ILE A 53 2.95 -4.91 -9.59
N TYR A 54 2.17 -4.61 -8.54
CA TYR A 54 1.46 -5.62 -7.76
C TYR A 54 0.42 -6.38 -8.60
N ALA A 55 -0.41 -5.67 -9.36
CA ALA A 55 -1.43 -6.26 -10.22
C ALA A 55 -0.81 -7.10 -11.32
N SER A 56 0.22 -6.58 -12.02
CA SER A 56 0.93 -7.33 -13.04
C SER A 56 1.55 -8.61 -12.48
N ARG A 57 2.23 -8.53 -11.33
CA ARG A 57 2.78 -9.73 -10.68
C ARG A 57 1.69 -10.74 -10.33
N THR A 58 0.58 -10.26 -9.76
CA THR A 58 -0.55 -11.12 -9.36
C THR A 58 -1.15 -11.87 -10.57
N ILE A 59 -1.29 -11.18 -11.70
CA ILE A 59 -1.91 -11.73 -12.93
C ILE A 59 -0.96 -12.69 -13.65
N PHE A 60 0.31 -12.34 -13.82
CA PHE A 60 1.24 -13.09 -14.67
C PHE A 60 2.09 -14.12 -13.92
N ILE A 61 2.39 -13.88 -12.64
CA ILE A 61 3.33 -14.69 -11.84
C ILE A 61 2.62 -15.38 -10.67
N GLY A 62 1.65 -14.71 -10.06
CA GLY A 62 0.94 -15.17 -8.86
C GLY A 62 1.47 -14.53 -7.57
N ASN A 63 0.91 -14.96 -6.44
CA ASN A 63 1.23 -14.50 -5.09
C ASN A 63 2.12 -15.50 -4.35
N THR A 64 2.93 -14.96 -3.44
CA THR A 64 3.82 -15.76 -2.59
C THR A 64 3.02 -16.32 -1.43
N ALA A 65 3.03 -17.64 -1.25
CA ALA A 65 2.46 -18.25 -0.05
C ALA A 65 3.34 -17.97 1.18
N PHE A 66 2.74 -17.98 2.37
CA PHE A 66 3.50 -17.91 3.62
C PHE A 66 4.29 -19.20 3.84
N GLY A 67 5.63 -19.11 3.88
CA GLY A 67 6.52 -20.25 4.10
C GLY A 67 7.05 -20.39 5.54
N GLY A 68 6.52 -19.62 6.49
CA GLY A 68 6.89 -19.74 7.91
C GLY A 68 6.20 -20.92 8.63
N PRO A 69 6.49 -21.13 9.92
CA PRO A 69 5.94 -22.23 10.71
C PRO A 69 4.41 -22.29 10.73
N ALA A 70 3.84 -23.50 10.77
CA ALA A 70 2.40 -23.71 10.78
C ALA A 70 1.69 -23.03 11.98
N SER A 71 2.37 -22.91 13.12
CA SER A 71 1.87 -22.22 14.32
C SER A 71 1.62 -20.73 14.08
N ILE A 72 2.39 -20.10 13.19
CA ILE A 72 2.31 -18.65 12.89
C ILE A 72 1.40 -18.37 11.70
N LYS A 73 1.22 -19.35 10.80
CA LYS A 73 0.43 -19.23 9.56
C LYS A 73 -0.97 -18.65 9.81
N LYS A 74 -1.69 -19.11 10.84
CA LYS A 74 -3.04 -18.59 11.17
C LYS A 74 -3.03 -17.10 11.50
N TYR A 75 -2.08 -16.65 12.32
CA TYR A 75 -1.93 -15.24 12.69
C TYR A 75 -1.55 -14.39 11.48
N TYR A 76 -0.63 -14.89 10.65
CA TYR A 76 -0.25 -14.24 9.40
C TYR A 76 -1.45 -14.08 8.46
N THR A 77 -2.27 -15.11 8.27
CA THR A 77 -3.45 -15.04 7.39
C THR A 77 -4.47 -14.01 7.87
N ILE A 78 -4.75 -13.94 9.18
CA ILE A 78 -5.64 -12.92 9.76
C ILE A 78 -5.05 -11.52 9.54
N PHE A 79 -3.74 -11.35 9.79
CA PHE A 79 -3.05 -10.09 9.56
C PHE A 79 -3.07 -9.68 8.09
N LEU A 80 -2.85 -10.62 7.16
CA LEU A 80 -2.90 -10.38 5.74
C LEU A 80 -4.30 -9.95 5.30
N PHE A 81 -5.34 -10.62 5.79
CA PHE A 81 -6.73 -10.21 5.53
C PHE A 81 -6.99 -8.78 6.01
N PHE A 82 -6.55 -8.43 7.22
CA PHE A 82 -6.64 -7.07 7.73
C PHE A 82 -5.93 -6.06 6.81
N HIS A 83 -4.69 -6.36 6.40
CA HIS A 83 -3.92 -5.50 5.49
C HIS A 83 -4.62 -5.30 4.15
N ILE A 84 -5.17 -6.35 3.53
CA ILE A 84 -5.85 -6.27 2.23
C ILE A 84 -7.07 -5.34 2.32
N ASN A 85 -7.88 -5.47 3.37
CA ASN A 85 -9.04 -4.59 3.58
C ASN A 85 -8.61 -3.14 3.76
N LEU A 86 -7.57 -2.91 4.57
CA LEU A 86 -7.03 -1.58 4.82
C LEU A 86 -6.45 -0.96 3.53
N ALA A 87 -5.75 -1.74 2.72
CA ALA A 87 -5.22 -1.32 1.42
C ALA A 87 -6.34 -0.97 0.43
N THR A 88 -7.42 -1.74 0.42
CA THR A 88 -8.58 -1.52 -0.44
C THR A 88 -9.28 -0.21 -0.08
N ILE A 89 -9.57 0.00 1.22
CA ILE A 89 -10.18 1.23 1.72
C ILE A 89 -9.26 2.42 1.46
N GLY A 90 -7.95 2.29 1.73
CA GLY A 90 -6.95 3.32 1.46
C GLY A 90 -6.88 3.71 -0.02
N GLY A 91 -6.91 2.73 -0.93
CA GLY A 91 -6.95 2.96 -2.38
C GLY A 91 -8.18 3.74 -2.82
N ILE A 92 -9.37 3.35 -2.35
CA ILE A 92 -10.63 4.03 -2.65
C ILE A 92 -10.59 5.48 -2.14
N LEU A 93 -10.17 5.69 -0.89
CA LEU A 93 -10.07 7.03 -0.31
C LEU A 93 -9.05 7.90 -1.05
N GLY A 94 -7.90 7.34 -1.45
CA GLY A 94 -6.91 8.02 -2.27
C GLY A 94 -7.49 8.51 -3.60
N LEU A 95 -8.23 7.65 -4.30
CA LEU A 95 -8.94 8.02 -5.54
C LEU A 95 -9.96 9.13 -5.30
N VAL A 96 -10.76 9.04 -4.23
CA VAL A 96 -11.72 10.08 -3.85
C VAL A 96 -11.02 11.42 -3.59
N GLN A 97 -9.86 11.42 -2.90
CA GLN A 97 -9.10 12.65 -2.65
C GLN A 97 -8.57 13.29 -3.95
N ILE A 98 -8.09 12.47 -4.89
CA ILE A 98 -7.64 12.95 -6.20
C ILE A 98 -8.82 13.54 -6.97
N ILE A 99 -9.94 12.83 -7.07
CA ILE A 99 -11.14 13.29 -7.79
C ILE A 99 -11.68 14.59 -7.19
N THR A 100 -11.77 14.67 -5.86
CA THR A 100 -12.29 15.87 -5.19
C THR A 100 -11.34 17.07 -5.35
N ALA A 101 -10.02 16.85 -5.41
CA ALA A 101 -9.05 17.89 -5.71
C ALA A 101 -9.18 18.41 -7.15
N PHE A 102 -9.35 17.53 -8.15
CA PHE A 102 -9.52 17.94 -9.55
C PHE A 102 -10.87 18.56 -9.87
N LYS A 103 -11.92 18.25 -9.10
CA LYS A 103 -13.26 18.84 -9.22
C LYS A 103 -13.45 20.10 -8.36
N ASP A 104 -12.38 20.66 -7.79
CA ASP A 104 -12.40 21.80 -6.88
C ASP A 104 -13.36 21.64 -5.67
N LYS A 105 -13.67 20.40 -5.28
CA LYS A 105 -14.54 20.09 -4.14
C LYS A 105 -13.77 20.12 -2.82
N TYR A 106 -13.13 21.26 -2.54
CA TYR A 106 -12.20 21.40 -1.42
C TYR A 106 -12.84 21.19 -0.04
N ASN A 107 -14.13 21.47 0.13
CA ASN A 107 -14.84 21.21 1.39
C ASN A 107 -14.84 19.71 1.75
N VAL A 108 -15.06 18.86 0.75
CA VAL A 108 -15.03 17.40 0.91
C VAL A 108 -13.60 16.92 1.07
N HIS A 109 -12.68 17.42 0.24
CA HIS A 109 -11.26 17.08 0.30
C HIS A 109 -10.66 17.36 1.70
N ARG A 110 -10.90 18.54 2.28
CA ARG A 110 -10.41 18.89 3.61
C ARG A 110 -11.04 18.06 4.73
N LYS A 111 -12.31 17.69 4.60
CA LYS A 111 -13.02 16.89 5.61
C LYS A 111 -12.48 15.46 5.68
N PHE A 112 -12.25 14.84 4.51
CA PHE A 112 -11.87 13.42 4.43
C PHE A 112 -10.36 13.19 4.23
N GLY A 113 -9.61 14.20 3.81
CA GLY A 113 -8.17 14.13 3.56
C GLY A 113 -7.35 13.62 4.75
N PRO A 114 -7.58 14.12 6.00
CA PRO A 114 -6.88 13.61 7.17
C PRO A 114 -7.16 12.11 7.43
N PHE A 115 -8.43 11.71 7.35
CA PHE A 115 -8.83 10.30 7.53
C PHE A 115 -8.21 9.38 6.46
N ALA A 116 -8.24 9.81 5.19
CA ALA A 116 -7.59 9.09 4.10
C ALA A 116 -6.08 8.94 4.35
N SER A 117 -5.42 9.98 4.86
CA SER A 117 -3.98 9.95 5.16
C SER A 117 -3.65 8.96 6.27
N VAL A 118 -4.43 8.94 7.37
CA VAL A 118 -4.22 7.99 8.47
C VAL A 118 -4.36 6.55 8.01
N ILE A 119 -5.43 6.23 7.26
CA ILE A 119 -5.61 4.89 6.71
C ILE A 119 -4.44 4.52 5.80
N TRP A 120 -3.99 5.45 4.94
CA TRP A 120 -2.87 5.21 4.05
C TRP A 120 -1.57 4.90 4.79
N PHE A 121 -1.26 5.61 5.88
CA PHE A 121 -0.10 5.30 6.71
C PHE A 121 -0.18 3.91 7.32
N CYS A 122 -1.35 3.55 7.88
CA CYS A 122 -1.55 2.21 8.42
C CYS A 122 -1.41 1.14 7.33
N THR A 123 -1.92 1.38 6.11
CA THR A 123 -1.72 0.50 4.94
C THR A 123 -0.25 0.34 4.60
N ALA A 124 0.51 1.43 4.51
CA ALA A 124 1.92 1.39 4.14
C ALA A 124 2.75 0.63 5.19
N ILE A 125 2.54 0.91 6.47
CA ILE A 125 3.23 0.24 7.58
C ILE A 125 2.94 -1.27 7.57
N THR A 126 1.66 -1.64 7.46
CA THR A 126 1.27 -3.06 7.42
C THR A 126 1.76 -3.75 6.15
N GLY A 127 1.82 -3.06 5.01
CA GLY A 127 2.37 -3.58 3.76
C GLY A 127 3.88 -3.85 3.84
N VAL A 128 4.64 -2.97 4.50
CA VAL A 128 6.05 -3.23 4.81
C VAL A 128 6.19 -4.45 5.71
N ALA A 129 5.33 -4.60 6.72
CA ALA A 129 5.35 -5.78 7.58
C ALA A 129 5.02 -7.07 6.79
N VAL A 130 4.06 -7.06 5.87
CA VAL A 130 3.79 -8.20 4.96
C VAL A 130 5.04 -8.54 4.14
N TYR A 131 5.71 -7.54 3.57
CA TYR A 131 6.95 -7.75 2.82
C TYR A 131 8.05 -8.39 3.67
N LEU A 132 8.28 -7.86 4.88
CA LEU A 132 9.30 -8.40 5.80
C LEU A 132 8.99 -9.85 6.18
N LEU A 133 7.73 -10.17 6.49
CA LEU A 133 7.31 -11.52 6.85
C LEU A 133 7.46 -12.49 5.69
N LEU A 134 7.16 -12.09 4.45
CA LEU A 134 7.22 -12.98 3.29
C LEU A 134 8.61 -13.18 2.71
N TYR A 135 9.49 -12.18 2.78
CA TYR A 135 10.73 -12.16 1.99
C TYR A 135 12.02 -11.98 2.80
N VAL A 136 11.93 -11.59 4.08
CA VAL A 136 13.09 -11.33 4.93
C VAL A 136 13.16 -12.27 6.13
N LEU A 137 12.06 -12.42 6.86
CA LEU A 137 12.03 -13.17 8.12
C LEU A 137 11.78 -14.66 7.93
N TYR A 138 10.93 -15.04 6.98
CA TYR A 138 10.63 -16.43 6.67
C TYR A 138 11.08 -16.78 5.25
N PRO A 139 11.45 -18.04 4.97
CA PRO A 139 11.64 -18.48 3.61
C PRO A 139 10.32 -18.26 2.85
N GLY A 140 10.37 -17.54 1.73
CA GLY A 140 9.19 -17.33 0.89
C GLY A 140 8.62 -18.68 0.46
N GLY A 141 7.31 -18.86 0.62
CA GLY A 141 6.64 -20.08 0.16
C GLY A 141 6.55 -20.12 -1.37
N GLU A 142 6.04 -21.24 -1.90
CA GLU A 142 5.82 -21.38 -3.33
C GLU A 142 4.93 -20.26 -3.89
N THR A 143 5.22 -19.87 -5.13
CA THR A 143 4.37 -18.91 -5.85
C THR A 143 3.13 -19.65 -6.35
N THR A 144 1.95 -19.13 -6.02
CA THR A 144 0.65 -19.76 -6.30
C THR A 144 -0.40 -18.70 -6.63
N SER A 145 -1.64 -19.09 -6.94
CA SER A 145 -2.73 -18.14 -7.17
C SER A 145 -3.01 -17.26 -5.94
N LEU A 146 -3.52 -16.05 -6.14
CA LEU A 146 -3.84 -15.12 -5.03
C LEU A 146 -4.81 -15.74 -4.01
N ILE A 147 -5.81 -16.49 -4.49
CA ILE A 147 -6.79 -17.17 -3.64
C ILE A 147 -6.07 -18.23 -2.80
N LYS A 148 -5.25 -19.09 -3.42
CA LYS A 148 -4.55 -20.17 -2.71
C LYS A 148 -3.47 -19.63 -1.75
N ALA A 149 -2.78 -18.55 -2.12
CA ALA A 149 -1.82 -17.89 -1.25
C ALA A 149 -2.48 -17.25 -0.01
N THR A 150 -3.70 -16.74 -0.16
CA THR A 150 -4.42 -16.03 0.91
C THR A 150 -5.23 -16.98 1.79
N PHE A 151 -5.92 -17.97 1.20
CA PHE A 151 -6.89 -18.83 1.87
C PHE A 151 -6.45 -20.30 1.99
N GLY A 152 -5.38 -20.72 1.31
CA GLY A 152 -4.81 -22.07 1.47
C GLY A 152 -5.57 -23.20 0.76
N HIS A 153 -6.61 -22.90 -0.02
CA HIS A 153 -7.36 -23.86 -0.83
C HIS A 153 -7.08 -23.63 -2.33
#